data_AF-A0A2Z2J050-F1
#
_entry.id   AF-A0A2Z2J050-F1
#
_cell.length_a   1.000
_cell.length_b   1.000
_cell.length_c   1.000
_cell.angle_alpha   90.00
_cell.angle_beta   90.00
_cell.angle_gamma   90.00
#
_symmetry.space_group_name_H-M   'P 1'
#
loop_
_entity.id
_entity.type
_entity.pdbx_description
1 polymer ?
#
loop_
_entity_poly.entity_id
_entity_poly.type
_entity_poly.pdbx_seq_one_letter_code
_entity_poly.pdbx_strand_id
1 'polypeptide(L)'
;MVLVYLGDLAKRNTSEVFVVGFFNLALLVIFLLPLMGVMMLVNADERTHWQSPDDTANQQNLSTWSIASGDGVLELTSVTTARLSKIPFQDQTQPFDCATGAGDNAPIRFIHYMEALDCTSSLKDSAVTDSRTVSIVMPTDESMESSDTVTKDSAPAVDQTVMYIVLVYLIVVVIPCLVCFWNVSKIFDPKWAETARILTLRGARKGTAAILLSAAPLAGLLISVVFSAVPLYLVSRILERVIWEGRGFLPEDALAGLIGAFSCGVLITLMVGVATYLRRMKLFAETV
;
A
#
# COMPACT_ATOMS: atom_id res chain seq x y z
N MET A 1 1.89 17.74 49.86
CA MET A 1 0.97 16.68 49.34
C MET A 1 0.64 16.83 47.85
N VAL A 2 0.24 18.01 47.37
CA VAL A 2 -0.09 18.25 45.94
C VAL A 2 1.08 17.96 44.97
N LEU A 3 2.31 18.30 45.36
CA LEU A 3 3.52 18.11 44.55
C LEU A 3 3.92 16.62 44.37
N VAL A 4 3.70 15.79 45.40
CA VAL A 4 3.94 14.34 45.34
C VAL A 4 2.91 13.67 44.44
N TYR A 5 1.64 14.09 44.53
CA TYR A 5 0.55 13.56 43.72
C TYR A 5 0.71 13.91 42.22
N LEU A 6 1.23 15.10 41.90
CA LEU A 6 1.57 15.51 40.53
C LEU A 6 2.78 14.73 39.96
N GLY A 7 3.78 14.45 40.79
CA GLY A 7 4.95 13.64 40.39
C GLY A 7 4.57 12.20 40.04
N ASP A 8 3.72 11.57 40.85
CA ASP A 8 3.21 10.22 40.58
C ASP A 8 2.29 10.19 39.34
N LEU A 9 1.48 11.23 39.11
CA LEU A 9 0.68 11.36 37.89
C LEU A 9 1.57 11.50 36.64
N ALA A 10 2.63 12.30 36.70
CA ALA A 10 3.55 12.51 35.58
C ALA A 10 4.37 11.25 35.25
N LYS A 11 4.87 10.54 36.27
CA LYS A 11 5.58 9.27 36.10
C LYS A 11 4.67 8.17 35.54
N ARG A 12 3.39 8.20 35.91
CA ARG A 12 2.38 7.27 35.41
C ARG A 12 1.97 7.58 33.97
N ASN A 13 1.74 8.85 33.64
CA ASN A 13 1.44 9.27 32.27
C ASN A 13 2.59 8.96 31.30
N THR A 14 3.84 9.16 31.71
CA THR A 14 5.02 8.82 30.89
C THR A 14 5.14 7.32 30.65
N SER A 15 4.86 6.48 31.64
CA SER A 15 4.85 5.01 31.47
C SER A 15 3.79 4.53 30.48
N GLU A 16 2.60 5.13 30.50
CA GLU A 16 1.52 4.77 29.57
C GLU A 16 1.76 5.31 28.17
N VAL A 17 2.25 6.54 28.03
CA VAL A 17 2.70 7.10 26.74
C VAL A 17 3.70 6.16 26.07
N PHE A 18 4.67 5.65 26.85
CA PHE A 18 5.69 4.75 26.34
C PHE A 18 5.10 3.39 25.92
N VAL A 19 4.30 2.76 26.79
CA VAL A 19 3.72 1.44 26.50
C VAL A 19 2.73 1.51 25.32
N VAL A 20 1.78 2.46 25.36
CA VAL A 20 0.78 2.63 24.29
C VAL A 20 1.47 3.04 22.99
N GLY A 21 2.44 3.95 23.04
CA GLY A 21 3.19 4.40 21.87
C GLY A 21 4.00 3.28 21.24
N PHE A 22 4.74 2.48 22.02
CA PHE A 22 5.56 1.39 21.50
C PHE A 22 4.72 0.27 20.89
N PHE A 23 3.63 -0.10 21.55
CA PHE A 23 2.70 -1.11 21.02
C PHE A 23 1.95 -0.61 19.78
N ASN A 24 1.52 0.66 19.75
CA ASN A 24 0.88 1.23 18.56
C ASN A 24 1.87 1.33 17.39
N LEU A 25 3.12 1.72 17.64
CA LEU A 25 4.18 1.72 16.63
C LEU A 25 4.36 0.32 16.03
N ALA A 26 4.48 -0.71 16.87
CA ALA A 26 4.63 -2.09 16.41
C ALA A 26 3.42 -2.53 15.57
N LEU A 27 2.20 -2.20 16.02
CA LEU A 27 0.97 -2.53 15.30
C LEU A 27 0.87 -1.82 13.95
N LEU A 28 1.23 -0.54 13.90
CA LEU A 28 1.31 0.23 12.65
C LEU A 28 2.32 -0.40 11.70
N VAL A 29 3.53 -0.73 12.14
CA VAL A 29 4.52 -1.37 11.26
C VAL A 29 4.01 -2.70 10.70
N ILE A 30 3.42 -3.54 11.54
CA ILE A 30 2.87 -4.84 11.14
C ILE A 30 1.72 -4.67 10.13
N PHE A 31 0.84 -3.69 10.33
CA PHE A 31 -0.32 -3.49 9.46
C PHE A 31 0.03 -2.78 8.15
N LEU A 32 0.93 -1.81 8.20
CA LEU A 32 1.25 -0.94 7.07
C LEU A 32 2.20 -1.59 6.08
N LEU A 33 2.98 -2.58 6.49
CA LEU A 33 3.88 -3.33 5.61
C LEU A 33 3.15 -4.02 4.44
N PRO A 34 2.13 -4.88 4.65
CA PRO A 34 1.41 -5.49 3.53
C PRO A 34 0.66 -4.44 2.72
N LEU A 35 0.13 -3.39 3.36
CA LEU A 35 -0.61 -2.33 2.68
C LEU A 35 0.30 -1.52 1.74
N MET A 36 1.53 -1.25 2.16
CA MET A 36 2.55 -0.64 1.31
C MET A 36 2.87 -1.53 0.11
N GLY A 37 3.07 -2.83 0.31
CA GLY A 37 3.32 -3.79 -0.78
C GLY A 37 2.18 -3.82 -1.81
N VAL A 38 0.92 -3.85 -1.34
CA VAL A 38 -0.25 -3.82 -2.22
C VAL A 38 -0.33 -2.50 -2.99
N MET A 39 -0.11 -1.36 -2.33
CA MET A 39 -0.12 -0.05 -3.00
C MET A 39 1.00 0.08 -4.03
N MET A 40 2.19 -0.47 -3.75
CA MET A 40 3.29 -0.53 -4.69
C MET A 40 2.94 -1.39 -5.92
N LEU A 41 2.29 -2.53 -5.73
CA LEU A 41 1.83 -3.41 -6.82
C LEU A 41 0.78 -2.72 -7.70
N VAL A 42 -0.21 -2.05 -7.08
CA VAL A 42 -1.24 -1.31 -7.82
C VAL A 42 -0.62 -0.17 -8.63
N ASN A 43 0.27 0.62 -8.02
CA ASN A 43 0.93 1.72 -8.73
C ASN A 43 1.86 1.23 -9.84
N ALA A 44 2.51 0.08 -9.67
CA ALA A 44 3.35 -0.53 -10.70
C ALA A 44 2.52 -0.93 -11.93
N ASP A 45 1.29 -1.41 -11.72
CA ASP A 45 0.35 -1.77 -12.79
C ASP A 45 -0.24 -0.54 -13.50
N GLU A 46 -0.51 0.53 -12.74
CA GLU A 46 -0.94 1.83 -13.29
C GLU A 46 0.13 2.48 -14.19
N ARG A 47 1.41 2.09 -14.13
CA ARG A 47 2.40 2.61 -15.11
C ARG A 47 2.16 2.11 -16.53
N THR A 48 1.56 0.95 -16.65
CA THR A 48 1.16 0.34 -17.92
C THR A 48 -0.30 0.65 -18.26
N HIS A 49 -0.86 1.75 -17.76
CA HIS A 49 -2.27 2.13 -17.98
C HIS A 49 -2.68 2.26 -19.46
N TRP A 50 -1.74 2.47 -20.39
CA TRP A 50 -2.03 2.38 -21.83
C TRP A 50 -2.34 0.95 -22.30
N GLN A 51 -1.78 -0.06 -21.61
CA GLN A 51 -2.08 -1.49 -21.72
C GLN A 51 -3.29 -1.91 -20.85
N SER A 52 -3.68 -1.11 -19.84
CA SER A 52 -4.86 -1.42 -19.02
C SER A 52 -6.17 -1.29 -19.83
N PRO A 53 -7.03 -2.32 -19.85
CA PRO A 53 -8.34 -2.26 -20.47
C PRO A 53 -9.35 -1.61 -19.51
N ASP A 54 -9.26 -0.29 -19.34
CA ASP A 54 -10.10 0.45 -18.38
C ASP A 54 -11.61 0.51 -18.72
N ASP A 55 -12.06 -0.11 -19.81
CA ASP A 55 -13.48 -0.34 -20.05
C ASP A 55 -13.70 -1.76 -20.58
N THR A 56 -14.79 -2.39 -20.18
CA THR A 56 -15.26 -3.67 -20.76
C THR A 56 -15.52 -3.57 -22.28
N ALA A 57 -15.73 -2.36 -22.82
CA ALA A 57 -15.77 -2.09 -24.26
C ALA A 57 -14.36 -1.99 -24.91
N ASN A 58 -13.33 -1.73 -24.11
CA ASN A 58 -11.94 -1.55 -24.53
C ASN A 58 -11.10 -2.84 -24.48
N GLN A 59 -11.58 -3.91 -23.80
CA GLN A 59 -10.98 -5.26 -23.86
C GLN A 59 -11.02 -5.86 -25.27
N GLN A 60 -11.97 -5.45 -26.12
CA GLN A 60 -12.09 -5.94 -27.51
C GLN A 60 -11.02 -5.33 -28.46
N ASN A 61 -10.29 -4.30 -28.00
CA ASN A 61 -9.41 -3.48 -28.83
C ASN A 61 -7.93 -3.57 -28.46
N LEU A 62 -7.60 -4.26 -27.36
CA LEU A 62 -6.24 -4.41 -26.86
C LEU A 62 -6.12 -5.74 -26.11
N SER A 63 -5.14 -6.57 -26.49
CA SER A 63 -4.76 -7.74 -25.71
C SER A 63 -3.27 -7.70 -25.43
N THR A 64 -2.90 -7.89 -24.17
CA THR A 64 -1.50 -7.96 -23.74
C THR A 64 -1.22 -9.35 -23.21
N TRP A 65 -0.16 -9.94 -23.73
CA TRP A 65 0.42 -11.22 -23.32
C TRP A 65 1.76 -10.94 -22.66
N SER A 66 2.02 -11.54 -21.51
CA SER A 66 3.32 -11.40 -20.84
C SER A 66 3.97 -12.77 -20.65
N ILE A 67 5.27 -12.82 -20.91
CA ILE A 67 6.13 -13.94 -20.55
C ILE A 67 7.13 -13.42 -19.52
N ALA A 68 6.90 -13.76 -18.26
CA ALA A 68 7.83 -13.45 -17.18
C ALA A 68 8.90 -14.55 -17.07
N SER A 69 10.16 -14.16 -17.13
CA SER A 69 11.28 -14.92 -16.60
C SER A 69 11.73 -14.19 -15.33
N GLY A 70 12.20 -14.85 -14.28
CA GLY A 70 12.59 -14.16 -13.03
C GLY A 70 13.60 -12.98 -13.22
N ASP A 71 14.24 -12.92 -14.38
CA ASP A 71 15.19 -11.88 -14.80
C ASP A 71 14.59 -10.71 -15.59
N GLY A 72 13.34 -10.80 -16.07
CA GLY A 72 12.66 -9.75 -16.84
C GLY A 72 11.34 -10.21 -17.47
N VAL A 73 10.64 -9.29 -18.15
CA VAL A 73 9.33 -9.58 -18.75
C VAL A 73 9.34 -9.25 -20.23
N LEU A 74 8.80 -10.15 -21.06
CA LEU A 74 8.47 -9.87 -22.44
C LEU A 74 6.96 -9.65 -22.55
N GLU A 75 6.55 -8.48 -23.02
CA GLU A 75 5.15 -8.11 -23.21
C GLU A 75 4.83 -7.99 -24.69
N LEU A 76 3.81 -8.70 -25.14
CA LEU A 76 3.28 -8.65 -26.50
C LEU A 76 1.89 -8.02 -26.43
N THR A 77 1.69 -6.87 -27.03
CA THR A 77 0.42 -6.15 -27.02
C THR A 77 -0.14 -6.04 -28.44
N SER A 78 -1.25 -6.72 -28.72
CA SER A 78 -2.00 -6.57 -29.97
C SER A 78 -3.00 -5.43 -29.83
N VAL A 79 -3.00 -4.46 -30.76
CA VAL A 79 -3.86 -3.27 -30.67
C VAL A 79 -4.60 -3.02 -31.97
N THR A 80 -5.90 -2.72 -31.89
CA THR A 80 -6.68 -2.34 -33.07
C THR A 80 -6.29 -0.95 -33.57
N THR A 81 -6.49 -0.70 -34.87
CA THR A 81 -6.13 0.56 -35.52
C THR A 81 -6.73 1.80 -34.85
N ALA A 82 -7.92 1.67 -34.24
CA ALA A 82 -8.60 2.74 -33.49
C ALA A 82 -7.85 3.19 -32.22
N ARG A 83 -6.98 2.34 -31.64
CA ARG A 83 -6.28 2.60 -30.37
C ARG A 83 -4.78 2.85 -30.53
N LEU A 84 -4.25 2.72 -31.74
CA LEU A 84 -2.86 3.08 -32.10
C LEU A 84 -2.49 4.51 -31.69
N SER A 85 -3.43 5.46 -31.77
CA SER A 85 -3.18 6.86 -31.41
C SER A 85 -2.92 7.10 -29.92
N LYS A 86 -3.23 6.12 -29.05
CA LYS A 86 -2.98 6.19 -27.60
C LYS A 86 -1.62 5.62 -27.20
N ILE A 87 -0.89 4.98 -28.12
CA ILE A 87 0.41 4.38 -27.84
C ILE A 87 1.51 5.41 -28.12
N PRO A 88 2.44 5.64 -27.18
CA PRO A 88 3.52 6.59 -27.38
C PRO A 88 4.64 5.99 -28.26
N PHE A 89 4.56 6.22 -29.57
CA PHE A 89 5.63 5.88 -30.55
C PHE A 89 6.68 6.98 -30.65
N GLN A 90 7.95 6.61 -30.80
CA GLN A 90 9.07 7.55 -30.92
C GLN A 90 9.04 8.29 -32.25
N ASP A 91 8.79 7.55 -33.33
CA ASP A 91 8.55 8.06 -34.67
C ASP A 91 7.21 7.54 -35.19
N GLN A 92 6.30 8.45 -35.57
CA GLN A 92 5.00 8.10 -36.16
C GLN A 92 5.17 7.71 -37.64
N THR A 93 5.68 6.51 -37.88
CA THR A 93 5.65 5.87 -39.19
C THR A 93 4.40 5.00 -39.29
N GLN A 94 3.28 5.58 -39.77
CA GLN A 94 2.16 4.76 -40.26
C GLN A 94 2.32 4.54 -41.76
N PRO A 95 2.14 3.32 -42.27
CA PRO A 95 1.89 2.05 -41.55
C PRO A 95 3.18 1.42 -40.98
N PHE A 96 3.04 0.62 -39.92
CA PHE A 96 4.13 -0.19 -39.34
C PHE A 96 3.63 -1.61 -39.07
N ASP A 97 4.52 -2.59 -39.16
CA ASP A 97 4.19 -4.01 -38.98
C ASP A 97 4.27 -4.42 -37.50
N CYS A 98 5.24 -3.88 -36.77
CA CYS A 98 5.32 -3.94 -35.32
C CYS A 98 6.16 -2.78 -34.77
N ALA A 99 5.94 -2.47 -33.50
CA ALA A 99 6.70 -1.47 -32.77
C ALA A 99 7.30 -2.08 -31.51
N THR A 100 8.54 -1.72 -31.18
CA THR A 100 9.26 -2.34 -30.06
C THR A 100 9.91 -1.31 -29.16
N GLY A 101 10.06 -1.66 -27.89
CA GLY A 101 10.87 -0.92 -26.94
C GLY A 101 11.44 -1.88 -25.92
N ALA A 102 12.68 -1.62 -25.51
CA ALA A 102 13.37 -2.41 -24.49
C ALA A 102 13.91 -1.47 -23.41
N GLY A 103 13.77 -1.87 -22.16
CA GLY A 103 14.43 -1.19 -21.05
C GLY A 103 15.95 -1.44 -21.07
N ASP A 104 16.70 -0.54 -20.43
CA ASP A 104 18.17 -0.54 -20.44
C ASP A 104 18.85 -1.83 -19.95
N ASN A 105 18.15 -2.63 -19.15
CA ASN A 105 18.63 -3.87 -18.53
C ASN A 105 17.77 -5.08 -18.93
N ALA A 106 17.09 -5.03 -20.07
CA ALA A 106 16.28 -6.14 -20.55
C ALA A 106 17.12 -7.41 -20.78
N PRO A 107 16.61 -8.60 -20.44
CA PRO A 107 17.32 -9.86 -20.71
C PRO A 107 17.66 -10.01 -22.20
N ILE A 108 18.92 -10.32 -22.50
CA ILE A 108 19.44 -10.49 -23.88
C ILE A 108 18.56 -11.46 -24.69
N ARG A 109 18.03 -12.51 -24.04
CA ARG A 109 17.12 -13.46 -24.69
C ARG A 109 15.87 -12.79 -25.25
N PHE A 110 15.28 -11.85 -24.53
CA PHE A 110 14.09 -11.12 -24.99
C PHE A 110 14.44 -10.06 -26.03
N ILE A 111 15.62 -9.43 -25.92
CA ILE A 111 16.14 -8.53 -26.95
C ILE A 111 16.31 -9.29 -28.28
N HIS A 112 16.86 -10.50 -28.27
CA HIS A 112 16.99 -11.30 -29.50
C HIS A 112 15.65 -11.70 -30.11
N TYR A 113 14.60 -11.92 -29.31
CA TYR A 113 13.26 -12.14 -29.85
C TYR A 113 12.71 -10.88 -30.53
N MET A 114 12.95 -9.71 -29.94
CA MET A 114 12.59 -8.41 -30.53
C MET A 114 13.34 -8.15 -31.84
N GLU A 115 14.66 -8.38 -31.86
CA GLU A 115 15.51 -8.24 -33.05
C GLU A 115 15.08 -9.19 -34.19
N ALA A 116 14.65 -10.40 -33.84
CA ALA A 116 14.20 -11.39 -34.83
C ALA A 116 12.88 -11.03 -35.53
N LEU A 117 12.09 -10.12 -34.94
CA LEU A 117 10.81 -9.67 -35.50
C LEU A 117 10.97 -8.54 -36.53
N ASP A 118 12.16 -7.94 -36.65
CA ASP A 118 12.52 -6.88 -37.61
C ASP A 118 11.48 -5.74 -37.70
N CYS A 119 11.12 -5.20 -36.53
CA CYS A 119 10.04 -4.22 -36.41
C CYS A 119 10.37 -2.86 -37.01
N THR A 120 9.38 -2.28 -37.70
CA THR A 120 9.53 -1.05 -38.49
C THR A 120 9.38 0.25 -37.68
N SER A 121 9.05 0.16 -36.39
CA SER A 121 8.86 1.33 -35.51
C SER A 121 9.38 1.07 -34.09
N SER A 122 9.67 2.14 -33.34
CA SER A 122 10.07 2.08 -31.94
C SER A 122 9.08 2.79 -31.02
N LEU A 123 8.93 2.25 -29.82
CA LEU A 123 8.18 2.86 -28.73
C LEU A 123 9.04 3.97 -28.07
N LYS A 124 8.41 5.03 -27.57
CA LYS A 124 9.12 6.02 -26.74
C LYS A 124 9.62 5.37 -25.46
N ASP A 125 10.69 5.90 -24.90
CA ASP A 125 11.19 5.52 -23.57
C ASP A 125 10.11 5.63 -22.47
N SER A 126 9.16 6.56 -22.62
CA SER A 126 8.02 6.70 -21.71
C SER A 126 7.01 5.53 -21.78
N ALA A 127 7.06 4.71 -22.83
CA ALA A 127 6.20 3.54 -23.02
C ALA A 127 6.75 2.30 -22.31
N VAL A 128 8.08 2.23 -22.12
CA VAL A 128 8.80 1.11 -21.51
C VAL A 128 9.50 1.62 -20.25
N THR A 129 8.71 1.74 -19.18
CA THR A 129 9.16 2.36 -17.92
C THR A 129 10.00 1.43 -17.04
N ASP A 130 9.87 0.10 -17.20
CA ASP A 130 10.72 -0.87 -16.50
C ASP A 130 11.97 -1.20 -17.33
N SER A 131 13.14 -0.99 -16.71
CA SER A 131 14.44 -1.32 -17.27
C SER A 131 14.60 -2.78 -17.72
N ARG A 132 13.80 -3.72 -17.21
CA ARG A 132 13.92 -5.16 -17.50
C ARG A 132 12.87 -5.69 -18.48
N THR A 133 12.00 -4.81 -18.96
CA THR A 133 10.88 -5.18 -19.81
C THR A 133 11.21 -4.96 -21.27
N VAL A 134 10.76 -5.88 -22.11
CA VAL A 134 10.70 -5.72 -23.56
C VAL A 134 9.22 -5.67 -23.93
N SER A 135 8.79 -4.58 -24.56
CA SER A 135 7.41 -4.42 -25.01
C SER A 135 7.36 -4.42 -26.53
N ILE A 136 6.47 -5.25 -27.08
CA ILE A 136 6.24 -5.41 -28.51
C ILE A 136 4.77 -5.10 -28.77
N VAL A 137 4.50 -4.19 -29.71
CA VAL A 137 3.15 -3.80 -30.10
C VAL A 137 2.91 -4.22 -31.55
N MET A 138 1.83 -4.96 -31.79
CA MET A 138 1.42 -5.41 -33.12
C MET A 138 0.04 -4.82 -33.46
N PRO A 139 -0.12 -4.10 -34.58
CA PRO A 139 -1.43 -3.68 -35.04
C PRO A 139 -2.24 -4.89 -35.55
N THR A 140 -3.54 -4.93 -35.26
CA THR A 140 -4.46 -5.93 -35.81
C THR A 140 -5.70 -5.27 -36.42
N ASP A 141 -6.15 -5.77 -37.57
CA ASP A 141 -7.33 -5.29 -38.30
C ASP A 141 -8.60 -6.07 -37.95
N GLU A 142 -8.47 -7.24 -37.31
CA GLU A 142 -9.62 -8.02 -36.86
C GLU A 142 -10.13 -7.46 -35.53
N SER A 143 -11.43 -7.16 -35.45
CA SER A 143 -12.11 -7.05 -34.15
C SER A 143 -11.74 -8.32 -33.39
N MET A 144 -11.03 -8.21 -32.27
CA MET A 144 -10.55 -9.39 -31.55
C MET A 144 -11.78 -10.21 -31.13
N GLU A 145 -12.17 -11.20 -31.95
CA GLU A 145 -13.17 -12.17 -31.57
C GLU A 145 -12.62 -12.85 -30.34
N SER A 146 -13.43 -12.88 -29.29
CA SER A 146 -13.09 -13.58 -28.05
C SER A 146 -12.91 -15.06 -28.38
N SER A 147 -11.70 -15.45 -28.77
CA SER A 147 -11.38 -16.84 -29.05
C SER A 147 -11.44 -17.59 -27.72
N ASP A 148 -12.55 -18.30 -27.53
CA ASP A 148 -12.96 -19.03 -26.34
C ASP A 148 -12.07 -20.27 -26.04
N THR A 149 -10.82 -20.33 -26.49
CA THR A 149 -9.98 -21.52 -26.32
C THR A 149 -8.50 -21.29 -25.98
N VAL A 150 -8.11 -20.10 -25.53
CA VAL A 150 -6.76 -19.91 -24.97
C VAL A 150 -6.85 -19.09 -23.69
N THR A 151 -6.38 -19.67 -22.59
CA THR A 151 -6.43 -19.18 -21.20
C THR A 151 -6.21 -17.66 -21.11
N LYS A 152 -7.32 -16.96 -20.87
CA LYS A 152 -7.36 -15.55 -20.49
C LYS A 152 -6.76 -15.40 -19.09
N ASP A 153 -5.47 -15.08 -19.02
CA ASP A 153 -4.88 -14.52 -17.82
C ASP A 153 -4.56 -13.04 -18.06
N SER A 154 -5.62 -12.25 -18.32
CA SER A 154 -5.61 -10.84 -17.91
C SER A 154 -5.81 -10.83 -16.40
N ALA A 155 -4.83 -11.35 -15.66
CA ALA A 155 -4.90 -11.42 -14.21
C ALA A 155 -4.80 -9.99 -13.67
N PRO A 156 -5.75 -9.52 -12.84
CA PRO A 156 -5.62 -8.23 -12.17
C PRO A 156 -4.31 -8.20 -11.36
N ALA A 157 -3.63 -7.05 -11.30
CA ALA A 157 -2.36 -6.90 -10.59
C ALA A 157 -2.38 -7.29 -9.10
N VAL A 158 -3.57 -7.40 -8.52
CA VAL A 158 -3.79 -8.12 -7.28
C VAL A 158 -4.37 -9.49 -7.63
N ASP A 159 -3.48 -10.44 -7.93
CA ASP A 159 -3.87 -11.81 -8.22
C ASP A 159 -4.60 -12.44 -7.02
N GLN A 160 -5.39 -13.49 -7.26
CA GLN A 160 -6.06 -14.27 -6.23
C GLN A 160 -5.06 -14.79 -5.19
N THR A 161 -3.81 -15.04 -5.59
CA THR A 161 -2.69 -15.38 -4.71
C THR A 161 -2.31 -14.24 -3.76
N VAL A 162 -2.19 -13.01 -4.28
CA VAL A 162 -1.87 -11.81 -3.47
C VAL A 162 -3.00 -11.53 -2.48
N MET A 163 -4.25 -11.58 -2.92
CA MET A 163 -5.42 -11.45 -2.03
C MET A 163 -5.42 -12.52 -0.93
N TYR A 164 -5.11 -13.76 -1.28
CA TYR A 164 -5.04 -14.86 -0.31
C TYR A 164 -3.93 -14.64 0.72
N ILE A 165 -2.73 -14.25 0.30
CA ILE A 165 -1.60 -13.97 1.21
C ILE A 165 -1.96 -12.81 2.16
N VAL A 166 -2.52 -11.73 1.64
CA VAL A 166 -2.95 -10.58 2.46
C VAL A 166 -4.03 -10.99 3.46
N LEU A 167 -5.01 -11.78 3.03
CA LEU A 167 -6.08 -12.27 3.90
C LEU A 167 -5.55 -13.16 5.03
N VAL A 168 -4.67 -14.12 4.71
CA VAL A 168 -4.02 -14.99 5.70
C VAL A 168 -3.21 -14.15 6.67
N TYR A 169 -2.45 -13.16 6.19
CA TYR A 169 -1.69 -12.25 7.05
C TYR A 169 -2.60 -11.45 7.99
N LEU A 170 -3.72 -10.91 7.48
CA LEU A 170 -4.69 -10.18 8.29
C LEU A 170 -5.26 -11.08 9.40
N ILE A 171 -5.63 -12.32 9.08
CA ILE A 171 -6.24 -13.24 10.05
C ILE A 171 -5.23 -13.75 11.09
N VAL A 172 -4.04 -14.17 10.64
CA VAL A 172 -3.06 -14.85 11.49
C VAL A 172 -2.20 -13.86 12.28
N VAL A 173 -1.93 -12.68 11.74
CA VAL A 173 -1.01 -11.71 12.35
C VAL A 173 -1.78 -10.51 12.90
N VAL A 174 -2.57 -9.83 12.07
CA VAL A 174 -3.18 -8.54 12.45
C VAL A 174 -4.24 -8.71 13.54
N ILE A 175 -5.16 -9.67 13.40
CA ILE A 175 -6.23 -9.87 14.39
C ILE A 175 -5.66 -10.19 15.79
N PRO A 176 -4.73 -11.14 15.98
CA PRO A 176 -4.11 -11.37 17.28
C PRO A 176 -3.38 -10.15 17.84
N CYS A 177 -2.65 -9.40 17.00
CA CYS A 177 -1.97 -8.17 17.42
C CYS A 177 -2.96 -7.10 17.94
N LEU A 178 -4.11 -6.94 17.26
CA LEU A 178 -5.17 -6.03 17.71
C LEU A 178 -5.77 -6.46 19.05
N VAL A 179 -6.00 -7.77 19.24
CA VAL A 179 -6.49 -8.31 20.52
C VAL A 179 -5.48 -8.09 21.64
N CYS A 180 -4.19 -8.33 21.38
CA CYS A 180 -3.10 -8.05 22.32
C CYS A 180 -3.04 -6.56 22.69
N PHE A 181 -3.07 -5.67 21.70
CA PHE A 181 -3.10 -4.22 21.91
C PHE A 181 -4.29 -3.81 22.78
N TRP A 182 -5.48 -4.35 22.48
CA TRP A 182 -6.68 -4.09 23.26
C TRP A 182 -6.53 -4.56 24.71
N ASN A 183 -5.98 -5.74 24.95
CA ASN A 183 -5.76 -6.24 26.30
C ASN A 183 -4.71 -5.44 27.08
N VAL A 184 -3.62 -5.02 26.45
CA VAL A 184 -2.60 -4.16 27.08
C VAL A 184 -3.22 -2.82 27.49
N SER A 185 -4.06 -2.24 26.64
CA SER A 185 -4.74 -0.98 26.97
C SER A 185 -5.67 -1.10 28.20
N LYS A 186 -6.24 -2.28 28.47
CA LYS A 186 -7.08 -2.56 29.67
C LYS A 186 -6.32 -2.57 30.97
N ILE A 187 -5.03 -2.85 30.97
CA ILE A 187 -4.20 -2.86 32.19
C ILE A 187 -4.21 -1.48 32.88
N PHE A 188 -4.45 -0.41 32.11
CA PHE A 188 -4.49 0.95 32.63
C PHE A 188 -5.88 1.40 33.12
N ASP A 189 -6.97 0.70 32.78
CA ASP A 189 -8.34 1.10 33.14
C ASP A 189 -8.63 1.28 34.64
N PRO A 190 -8.27 0.33 35.55
CA PRO A 190 -8.59 0.48 36.97
C PRO A 190 -7.89 1.71 37.57
N LYS A 191 -6.67 1.94 37.10
CA LYS A 191 -5.86 3.12 37.38
C LYS A 191 -6.61 4.40 36.98
N TRP A 192 -7.16 4.47 35.77
CA TRP A 192 -7.89 5.64 35.29
C TRP A 192 -9.25 5.84 35.94
N ALA A 193 -9.94 4.77 36.31
CA ALA A 193 -11.19 4.83 37.05
C ALA A 193 -11.01 5.55 38.40
N GLU A 194 -9.89 5.31 39.10
CA GLU A 194 -9.54 6.01 40.33
C GLU A 194 -9.31 7.51 40.11
N THR A 195 -8.56 7.87 39.06
CA THR A 195 -8.32 9.28 38.71
C THR A 195 -9.60 9.98 38.25
N ALA A 196 -10.46 9.28 37.50
CA ALA A 196 -11.77 9.76 37.09
C ALA A 196 -12.66 10.05 38.31
N ARG A 197 -12.71 9.13 39.29
CA ARG A 197 -13.43 9.31 40.55
C ARG A 197 -12.96 10.54 41.34
N ILE A 198 -11.66 10.78 41.39
CA ILE A 198 -11.10 11.95 42.09
C ILE A 198 -11.46 13.25 41.35
N LEU A 199 -11.46 13.24 40.03
CA LEU A 199 -11.87 14.40 39.23
C LEU A 199 -13.37 14.69 39.32
N THR A 200 -14.23 13.66 39.35
CA THR A 200 -15.67 13.85 39.59
C THR A 200 -15.96 14.37 40.99
N LEU A 201 -15.27 13.86 42.02
CA LEU A 201 -15.39 14.40 43.39
C LEU A 201 -14.97 15.88 43.50
N ARG A 202 -14.11 16.34 42.59
CA ARG A 202 -13.69 17.75 42.49
C ARG A 202 -14.58 18.60 41.56
N GLY A 203 -15.70 18.06 41.07
CA GLY A 203 -16.65 18.77 40.22
C GLY A 203 -16.20 18.97 38.77
N ALA A 204 -15.22 18.21 38.28
CA ALA A 204 -14.78 18.31 36.89
C ALA A 204 -15.89 17.87 35.93
N ARG A 205 -16.11 18.65 34.87
CA ARG A 205 -17.08 18.32 33.81
C ARG A 205 -16.59 17.10 33.02
N LYS A 206 -17.50 16.17 32.71
CA LYS A 206 -17.19 14.87 32.08
C LYS A 206 -16.31 14.99 30.83
N GLY A 207 -16.58 15.96 29.95
CA GLY A 207 -15.84 16.17 28.71
C GLY A 207 -14.39 16.65 28.92
N THR A 208 -14.17 17.67 29.76
CA THR A 208 -12.82 18.19 30.02
C THR A 208 -11.95 17.17 30.75
N ALA A 209 -12.55 16.38 31.65
CA ALA A 209 -11.85 15.30 32.33
C ALA A 209 -11.48 14.16 31.37
N ALA A 210 -12.38 13.75 30.46
CA ALA A 210 -12.07 12.74 29.44
C ALA A 210 -10.91 13.16 28.53
N ILE A 211 -10.88 14.42 28.09
CA ILE A 211 -9.77 14.97 27.27
C ILE A 211 -8.44 14.92 28.03
N LEU A 212 -8.45 15.30 29.31
CA LEU A 212 -7.26 15.32 30.16
C LEU A 212 -6.69 13.91 30.39
N LEU A 213 -7.55 12.92 30.59
CA LEU A 213 -7.13 11.52 30.76
C LEU A 213 -6.74 10.86 29.43
N SER A 214 -7.27 11.34 28.30
CA SER A 214 -6.85 10.87 26.97
C SER A 214 -5.59 11.55 26.46
N ALA A 215 -5.16 12.67 27.03
CA ALA A 215 -4.01 13.43 26.52
C ALA A 215 -2.71 12.61 26.49
N ALA A 216 -2.45 11.81 27.54
CA ALA A 216 -1.27 10.95 27.62
C ALA A 216 -1.29 9.83 26.54
N PRO A 217 -2.33 8.99 26.41
CA PRO A 217 -2.37 8.00 25.34
C PRO A 217 -2.41 8.64 23.95
N LEU A 218 -3.09 9.78 23.75
CA LEU A 218 -3.09 10.50 22.47
C LEU A 218 -1.68 10.99 22.09
N ALA A 219 -0.90 11.50 23.04
CA ALA A 219 0.49 11.87 22.79
C ALA A 219 1.33 10.65 22.39
N GLY A 220 1.15 9.51 23.05
CA GLY A 220 1.80 8.24 22.67
C GLY A 220 1.43 7.78 21.25
N LEU A 221 0.16 7.87 20.90
CA LEU A 221 -0.34 7.56 19.55
C LEU A 221 0.26 8.48 18.49
N LEU A 222 0.28 9.80 18.72
CA LEU A 222 0.87 10.77 17.79
C LEU A 222 2.37 10.54 17.58
N ILE A 223 3.13 10.36 18.67
CA ILE A 223 4.56 10.05 18.60
C ILE A 223 4.76 8.78 17.79
N SER A 224 4.00 7.72 18.06
CA SER A 224 4.16 6.45 17.34
C SER A 224 3.92 6.54 15.83
N VAL A 225 2.97 7.36 15.37
CA VAL A 225 2.75 7.58 13.92
C VAL A 225 3.90 8.33 13.28
N VAL A 226 4.42 9.37 13.93
CA VAL A 226 5.56 10.11 13.40
C VAL A 226 6.77 9.19 13.29
N PHE A 227 7.01 8.38 14.32
CA PHE A 227 8.12 7.42 14.33
C PHE A 227 7.91 6.22 13.40
N SER A 228 6.67 5.87 13.01
CA SER A 228 6.43 4.79 12.04
C SER A 228 6.91 5.13 10.64
N ALA A 229 7.11 6.41 10.32
CA ALA A 229 7.69 6.83 9.05
C ALA A 229 9.09 6.26 8.81
N VAL A 230 9.90 6.10 9.87
CA VAL A 230 11.28 5.58 9.77
C VAL A 230 11.31 4.12 9.28
N PRO A 231 10.66 3.15 9.95
CA PRO A 231 10.63 1.77 9.46
C PRO A 231 9.91 1.66 8.11
N LEU A 232 8.85 2.44 7.85
CA LEU A 232 8.18 2.46 6.55
C LEU A 232 9.11 2.89 5.42
N TYR A 233 9.90 3.95 5.64
CA TYR A 233 10.90 4.41 4.69
C TYR A 233 11.98 3.36 4.43
N LEU A 234 12.46 2.69 5.49
CA LEU A 234 13.43 1.60 5.34
C LEU A 234 12.87 0.45 4.52
N VAL A 235 11.64 0.00 4.81
CA VAL A 235 11.01 -1.09 4.05
C VAL A 235 10.75 -0.66 2.61
N SER A 236 10.31 0.57 2.36
CA SER A 236 10.10 1.12 1.01
C SER A 236 11.39 1.03 0.16
N ARG A 237 12.54 1.39 0.75
CA ARG A 237 13.86 1.25 0.09
C ARG A 237 14.32 -0.18 -0.11
N ILE A 238 13.93 -1.10 0.76
CA ILE A 238 14.22 -2.53 0.58
C ILE A 238 13.35 -3.11 -0.54
N LEU A 239 12.07 -2.75 -0.59
CA LEU A 239 11.13 -3.20 -1.61
C LEU A 239 11.50 -2.69 -3.00
N GLU A 240 12.11 -1.51 -3.13
CA GLU A 240 12.70 -1.01 -4.39
C GLU A 240 13.69 -2.02 -5.02
N ARG A 241 14.31 -2.89 -4.22
CA ARG A 241 15.26 -3.91 -4.71
C ARG A 241 14.61 -5.27 -4.97
N VAL A 242 13.34 -5.43 -4.61
CA VAL A 242 12.61 -6.68 -4.81
C VAL A 242 12.13 -6.75 -6.25
N ILE A 243 12.39 -7.88 -6.88
CA ILE A 243 11.86 -8.21 -8.20
C ILE A 243 10.60 -9.03 -7.96
N TRP A 244 9.46 -8.56 -8.45
CA TRP A 244 8.18 -9.26 -8.37
C TRP A 244 7.76 -9.64 -9.78
N GLU A 245 7.58 -10.95 -10.04
CA GLU A 245 7.16 -11.46 -11.35
C GLU A 245 8.04 -10.98 -12.52
N GLY A 246 9.34 -10.78 -12.27
CA GLY A 246 10.30 -10.31 -13.28
C GLY A 246 10.32 -8.79 -13.47
N ARG A 247 9.38 -8.04 -12.87
CA ARG A 247 9.36 -6.57 -12.85
C ARG A 247 10.03 -6.02 -11.60
N GLY A 248 10.73 -4.90 -11.75
CA GLY A 248 11.31 -4.16 -10.63
C GLY A 248 10.35 -3.09 -10.12
N PHE A 249 10.33 -2.85 -8.80
CA PHE A 249 9.70 -1.65 -8.27
C PHE A 249 10.57 -0.42 -8.56
N LEU A 250 10.00 0.63 -9.14
CA LEU A 250 10.72 1.89 -9.33
C LEU A 250 10.56 2.78 -8.08
N PRO A 251 11.42 3.81 -7.90
CA PRO A 251 11.32 4.75 -6.78
C PRO A 251 9.94 5.41 -6.63
N GLU A 252 9.22 5.57 -7.74
CA GLU A 252 7.87 6.14 -7.75
C GLU A 252 6.84 5.20 -7.09
N ASP A 253 6.94 3.87 -7.25
CA ASP A 253 6.06 2.91 -6.56
C ASP A 253 6.35 2.95 -5.08
N ALA A 254 7.64 2.93 -4.74
CA ALA A 254 8.09 2.93 -3.36
C ALA A 254 7.58 4.17 -2.62
N LEU A 255 7.53 5.32 -3.31
CA LEU A 255 6.96 6.56 -2.79
C LEU A 255 5.43 6.53 -2.72
N ALA A 256 4.73 6.06 -3.76
CA ALA A 256 3.28 5.90 -3.77
C ALA A 256 2.81 4.97 -2.65
N GLY A 257 3.47 3.83 -2.50
CA GLY A 257 3.26 2.86 -1.43
C GLY A 257 3.51 3.46 -0.05
N LEU A 258 4.58 4.25 0.12
CA LEU A 258 4.88 4.91 1.39
C LEU A 258 3.81 5.94 1.77
N ILE A 259 3.37 6.77 0.82
CA ILE A 259 2.32 7.78 1.06
C ILE A 259 0.99 7.09 1.35
N GLY A 260 0.62 6.08 0.56
CA GLY A 260 -0.58 5.27 0.75
C GLY A 260 -0.60 4.60 2.13
N ALA A 261 0.48 3.91 2.50
CA ALA A 261 0.61 3.27 3.80
C ALA A 261 0.59 4.28 4.95
N PHE A 262 1.35 5.38 4.85
CA PHE A 262 1.37 6.39 5.90
C PHE A 262 -0.01 7.04 6.10
N SER A 263 -0.73 7.35 5.03
CA SER A 263 -2.09 7.90 5.11
C SER A 263 -3.07 6.95 5.80
N CYS A 264 -2.99 5.64 5.51
CA CYS A 264 -3.76 4.61 6.22
C CYS A 264 -3.38 4.56 7.71
N GLY A 265 -2.10 4.67 8.03
CA GLY A 265 -1.59 4.68 9.41
C GLY A 265 -2.13 5.84 10.24
N VAL A 266 -2.21 7.03 9.64
CA VAL A 266 -2.82 8.22 10.26
C VAL A 266 -4.30 7.95 10.54
N LEU A 267 -5.06 7.40 9.58
CA LEU A 267 -6.48 7.08 9.76
C LEU A 267 -6.70 6.07 10.88
N ILE A 268 -5.92 4.99 10.93
CA ILE A 268 -5.99 3.98 12.00
C ILE A 268 -5.74 4.63 13.35
N THR A 269 -4.73 5.49 13.44
CA THR A 269 -4.38 6.13 14.70
C THR A 269 -5.46 7.11 15.16
N LEU A 270 -6.10 7.82 14.24
CA LEU A 270 -7.28 8.65 14.54
C LEU A 270 -8.43 7.79 15.09
N MET A 271 -8.72 6.65 14.46
CA MET A 271 -9.77 5.73 14.92
C MET A 271 -9.46 5.16 16.31
N VAL A 272 -8.21 4.77 16.58
CA VAL A 272 -7.76 4.32 17.91
C VAL A 272 -7.85 5.45 18.93
N GLY A 273 -7.52 6.68 18.55
CA GLY A 273 -7.66 7.87 19.38
C GLY A 273 -9.12 8.13 19.79
N VAL A 274 -10.05 8.06 18.82
CA VAL A 274 -11.49 8.19 19.07
C VAL A 274 -12.00 7.07 19.98
N ALA A 275 -11.61 5.81 19.71
CA ALA A 275 -12.00 4.67 20.54
C ALA A 275 -11.51 4.81 22.00
N THR A 276 -10.27 5.30 22.17
CA THR A 276 -9.70 5.57 23.50
C THR A 276 -10.47 6.67 24.22
N TYR A 277 -10.79 7.76 23.52
CA TYR A 277 -11.60 8.85 24.07
C TYR A 277 -13.00 8.39 24.51
N LEU A 278 -13.71 7.66 23.65
CA LEU A 278 -15.05 7.13 23.96
C LEU A 278 -15.03 6.19 25.16
N ARG A 279 -14.02 5.32 25.27
CA ARG A 279 -13.84 4.43 26.41
C ARG A 279 -13.59 5.21 27.71
N ARG A 280 -12.77 6.26 27.67
CA ARG A 280 -12.52 7.12 28.84
C ARG A 280 -13.79 7.87 29.25
N MET A 281 -14.63 8.29 28.31
CA MET A 281 -15.96 8.83 28.63
C MET A 281 -16.88 7.80 29.32
N LYS A 282 -16.86 6.53 28.88
CA LYS A 282 -17.69 5.47 29.50
C LYS A 282 -17.33 5.24 30.96
N LEU A 283 -16.04 5.24 31.29
CA LEU A 283 -15.58 5.10 32.68
C LEU A 283 -16.15 6.20 33.61
N PHE A 284 -16.35 7.42 33.11
CA PHE A 284 -17.00 8.49 33.88
C PHE A 284 -18.51 8.31 34.06
N ALA A 285 -19.18 7.59 33.17
CA ALA A 285 -20.61 7.31 33.29
C ALA A 285 -20.89 6.26 34.37
N GLU A 286 -19.97 5.32 34.58
CA GLU A 286 -20.08 4.23 35.57
C GLU A 286 -19.66 4.67 36.99
N THR A 287 -18.97 5.80 37.14
CA THR A 287 -18.50 6.33 38.44
C THR A 287 -19.47 7.31 39.13
N VAL A 288 -20.64 7.59 38.53
CA VAL A 288 -21.70 8.44 39.10
C VAL A 288 -22.76 7.59 39.75
#